data_AF-A0A151QYN8-F1
#
_entry.id   AF-A0A151QYN8-F1
#
_cell.length_a   1.000
_cell.length_b   1.000
_cell.length_c   1.000
_cell.angle_alpha   90.00
_cell.angle_beta   90.00
_cell.angle_gamma   90.00
#
_symmetry.space_group_name_H-M   'P 1'
#
loop_
_entity.id
_entity.type
_entity.pdbx_description
1 polymer ?
#
loop_
_entity_poly.entity_id
_entity_poly.type
_entity_poly.pdbx_seq_one_letter_code
_entity_poly.pdbx_strand_id
1 'polypeptide(L)'
;KNDNSSPKFTCFECGKAGNIKVGCPYLKKQGNEEKKSKFRSKRKKAYIAWEDNAYTTSSDSEQDQEANLCLMTRYESNYEISYLDSSTCSYNKLQDVFCELYAEAKKMGNLNKIYKGKIKELELKVSFFRKRKGYFSN
;
A
#
# COMPACT_ATOMS: atom_id res chain seq x y z
N LYS A 1 41.11 -8.91 -12.09
CA LYS A 1 39.63 -8.93 -12.17
C LYS A 1 39.11 -8.06 -11.05
N ASN A 2 38.38 -6.99 -11.35
CA ASN A 2 37.63 -6.21 -10.37
C ASN A 2 36.47 -5.54 -11.11
N ASP A 3 35.42 -6.33 -11.37
CA ASP A 3 34.19 -5.86 -11.99
C ASP A 3 33.27 -5.28 -10.90
N ASN A 4 33.58 -4.06 -10.46
CA ASN A 4 32.65 -3.26 -9.67
C ASN A 4 31.58 -2.68 -10.62
N SER A 5 30.66 -3.52 -11.07
CA SER A 5 29.49 -3.08 -11.83
C SER A 5 28.51 -2.39 -10.88
N SER A 6 28.69 -1.08 -10.70
CA SER A 6 27.69 -0.25 -10.02
C SER A 6 26.40 -0.26 -10.86
N PRO A 7 25.21 -0.48 -10.28
CA PRO A 7 23.97 -0.43 -11.04
C PRO A 7 23.81 0.99 -11.63
N LYS A 8 23.91 1.11 -12.96
CA LYS A 8 23.63 2.35 -13.70
C LYS A 8 22.12 2.57 -13.71
N PHE A 9 21.56 3.05 -12.60
CA PHE A 9 20.18 3.53 -12.58
C PHE A 9 20.10 4.85 -13.36
N THR A 10 19.09 4.96 -14.22
CA THR A 10 18.81 6.15 -15.01
C THR A 10 17.65 6.92 -14.37
N CYS A 11 17.80 8.23 -14.19
CA CYS A 11 16.71 9.06 -13.69
C CYS A 11 15.58 9.12 -14.72
N PHE A 12 14.36 8.75 -14.33
CA PHE A 12 13.19 8.78 -15.21
C PHE A 12 12.82 10.20 -15.66
N GLU A 13 13.08 11.22 -14.84
CA GLU A 13 12.72 12.60 -15.15
C GLU A 13 13.72 13.34 -16.04
N CYS A 14 15.02 13.00 -16.00
CA CYS A 14 16.05 13.68 -16.80
C CYS A 14 16.89 12.79 -17.71
N GLY A 15 16.66 11.47 -17.70
CA GLY A 15 17.33 10.50 -18.58
C GLY A 15 18.82 10.29 -18.31
N LYS A 16 19.39 10.88 -17.25
CA LYS A 16 20.82 10.77 -16.93
C LYS A 16 21.10 9.60 -15.98
N ALA A 17 22.15 8.84 -16.28
CA ALA A 17 22.65 7.76 -15.44
C ALA A 17 23.25 8.31 -14.12
N GLY A 18 23.11 7.55 -13.04
CA GLY A 18 23.76 7.84 -11.75
C GLY A 18 22.97 8.76 -10.82
N ASN A 19 21.76 9.22 -11.18
CA ASN A 19 20.89 9.97 -10.27
C ASN A 19 19.59 9.22 -9.95
N ILE A 20 19.36 8.95 -8.66
CA ILE A 20 18.03 8.57 -8.16
C ILE A 20 17.22 9.87 -8.03
N LYS A 21 15.90 9.80 -8.14
CA LYS A 21 14.93 10.92 -8.09
C LYS A 21 15.34 12.15 -7.26
N VAL A 22 15.87 11.95 -6.05
CA VAL A 22 16.29 13.03 -5.13
C VAL A 22 17.49 13.85 -5.63
N GLY A 23 18.37 13.25 -6.43
CA GLY A 23 19.56 13.88 -7.03
C GLY A 23 19.28 14.61 -8.36
N CYS A 24 18.09 14.49 -8.93
CA CYS A 24 17.78 15.02 -10.25
C CYS A 24 17.77 16.57 -10.25
N PRO A 25 18.65 17.23 -11.04
CA PRO A 25 18.69 18.68 -11.11
C PRO A 25 17.43 19.28 -11.76
N TYR A 26 16.72 18.52 -12.60
CA TYR A 26 15.45 18.94 -13.19
C TYR A 26 14.36 19.07 -12.11
N LEU A 27 14.29 18.11 -11.18
CA LEU A 27 13.37 18.15 -10.04
C LEU A 27 13.74 19.26 -9.03
N LYS A 28 15.03 19.55 -8.83
CA LYS A 28 15.47 20.69 -8.00
C LYS A 28 15.06 22.04 -8.59
N LYS A 29 15.01 22.16 -9.93
CA LYS A 29 14.57 23.39 -10.60
C LYS A 29 13.05 23.56 -10.52
N GLN A 30 12.26 22.50 -10.74
CA GLN A 30 10.80 22.55 -10.56
C GLN A 30 10.38 22.81 -9.10
N GLY A 31 11.11 22.27 -8.12
CA GLY A 31 10.81 22.47 -6.69
C GLY A 31 11.02 23.90 -6.15
N ASN A 32 11.59 24.82 -6.94
CA ASN A 32 11.78 26.22 -6.55
C ASN A 32 10.68 27.17 -7.06
N GLU A 33 9.85 26.74 -8.01
CA GLU A 33 8.78 27.59 -8.59
C GLU A 33 7.41 27.33 -7.93
N GLU A 34 7.23 26.20 -7.27
CA GLU A 34 6.06 25.94 -6.43
C GLU A 34 6.28 26.47 -4.99
N LYS A 35 5.93 27.75 -4.83
CA LYS A 35 5.49 28.42 -3.59
C LYS A 35 5.63 27.56 -2.32
N LYS A 36 6.69 27.83 -1.56
CA LYS A 36 6.87 27.43 -0.16
C LYS A 36 5.71 27.93 0.71
N SER A 37 4.59 27.21 0.75
CA SER A 37 3.64 27.34 1.85
C SER A 37 4.29 26.76 3.10
N LYS A 38 4.52 27.63 4.09
CA LYS A 38 5.09 27.34 5.40
C LYS A 38 4.43 26.12 6.05
N PHE A 39 5.05 24.96 5.98
CA PHE A 39 4.77 23.86 6.90
C PHE A 39 6.07 23.35 7.50
N ARG A 40 6.73 24.21 8.29
CA ARG A 40 7.72 23.76 9.27
C ARG A 40 6.98 23.08 10.43
N SER A 41 6.46 21.88 10.20
CA SER A 41 6.28 20.93 11.29
C SER A 41 7.48 19.99 11.25
N LYS A 42 8.35 20.08 12.25
CA LYS A 42 9.39 19.08 12.53
C LYS A 42 8.68 17.76 12.83
N ARG A 43 8.31 16.99 11.80
CA ARG A 43 7.96 15.58 11.98
C ARG A 43 9.25 14.84 12.29
N LYS A 44 9.51 14.61 13.58
CA LYS A 44 10.46 13.60 14.02
C LYS A 44 9.99 12.28 13.42
N LYS A 45 10.70 11.74 12.43
CA LYS A 45 10.48 10.38 11.95
C LYS A 45 10.95 9.45 13.06
N ALA A 46 10.02 8.81 13.77
CA ALA A 46 10.36 7.70 14.64
C ALA A 46 10.62 6.48 13.74
N TYR A 47 11.80 5.88 13.88
CA TYR A 47 12.15 4.60 13.27
C TYR A 47 11.66 3.50 14.19
N ILE A 48 10.76 2.64 13.71
CA ILE A 48 10.33 1.44 14.45
C ILE A 48 11.23 0.31 13.96
N ALA A 49 12.12 -0.18 14.82
CA ALA A 49 12.80 -1.45 14.59
C ALA A 49 11.81 -2.58 14.94
N TRP A 50 11.66 -3.56 14.06
CA TRP A 50 11.02 -4.82 14.45
C TRP A 50 12.03 -5.58 15.30
N GLU A 51 11.66 -5.89 16.54
CA GLU A 51 12.44 -6.81 17.38
C GLU A 51 12.28 -8.22 16.80
N ASP A 52 13.38 -8.78 16.29
CA ASP A 52 13.50 -10.20 15.99
C ASP A 52 13.46 -10.97 17.31
N ASN A 53 12.26 -11.34 17.73
CA ASN A 53 12.08 -12.27 18.83
C ASN A 53 12.29 -13.70 18.30
N ALA A 54 13.54 -14.02 17.95
CA ALA A 54 13.98 -15.40 17.80
C ALA A 54 14.59 -15.82 19.13
N TYR A 55 13.75 -16.46 19.95
CA TYR A 55 14.15 -17.13 21.17
C TYR A 55 15.37 -18.02 20.91
N THR A 56 16.36 -17.86 21.79
CA THR A 56 17.58 -18.63 21.94
C THR A 56 17.37 -20.15 21.77
N THR A 57 18.26 -20.84 21.06
CA THR A 57 19.14 -21.88 21.65
C THR A 57 20.15 -22.39 20.60
N SER A 58 21.41 -22.33 21.02
CA SER A 58 22.60 -22.98 20.47
C SER A 58 22.41 -24.47 20.16
N SER A 59 22.83 -24.92 18.98
CA SER A 59 23.85 -25.98 18.88
C SER A 59 24.47 -26.00 17.49
N ASP A 60 25.78 -25.86 17.51
CA ASP A 60 26.72 -26.20 16.45
C ASP A 60 26.57 -27.67 16.04
N SER A 61 26.51 -27.94 14.74
CA SER A 61 26.96 -29.21 14.14
C SER A 61 26.99 -29.07 12.61
N GLU A 62 28.18 -28.78 12.11
CA GLU A 62 28.58 -28.98 10.72
C GLU A 62 28.59 -30.48 10.38
N GLN A 63 27.63 -30.95 9.58
CA GLN A 63 27.61 -32.20 8.79
C GLN A 63 26.16 -32.36 8.31
N ASP A 64 25.79 -32.30 7.04
CA ASP A 64 26.38 -32.97 5.91
C ASP A 64 26.25 -32.10 4.65
N GLN A 65 27.39 -31.69 4.08
CA GLN A 65 27.45 -31.51 2.64
C GLN A 65 27.61 -32.88 2.01
N GLU A 66 26.50 -33.54 1.66
CA GLU A 66 26.58 -34.64 0.71
C GLU A 66 25.38 -34.64 -0.25
N ALA A 67 25.72 -34.27 -1.48
CA ALA A 67 25.21 -34.81 -2.73
C ALA A 67 23.82 -35.48 -2.70
N ASN A 68 22.83 -34.80 -3.30
CA ASN A 68 22.03 -35.36 -4.39
C ASN A 68 20.92 -34.39 -4.82
N LEU A 69 21.18 -33.55 -5.81
CA LEU A 69 20.14 -33.22 -6.79
C LEU A 69 20.75 -32.74 -8.12
N CYS A 70 21.34 -33.67 -8.86
CA CYS A 70 21.62 -33.46 -10.28
C CYS A 70 20.28 -33.55 -11.05
N LEU A 71 19.65 -32.42 -11.36
CA LEU A 71 18.48 -32.36 -12.27
C LEU A 71 18.95 -32.16 -13.71
N MET A 72 19.58 -33.20 -14.28
CA MET A 72 19.61 -33.34 -15.74
C MET A 72 18.30 -33.94 -16.19
N THR A 73 17.45 -33.13 -16.83
CA THR A 73 17.02 -33.35 -18.22
C THR A 73 15.92 -32.35 -18.53
N ARG A 74 16.18 -31.51 -19.54
CA ARG A 74 15.20 -30.69 -20.25
C ARG A 74 14.10 -31.60 -20.79
N TYR A 75 13.02 -31.74 -20.04
CA TYR A 75 11.73 -32.13 -20.63
C TYR A 75 11.17 -30.89 -21.32
N GLU A 76 11.32 -30.84 -22.64
CA GLU A 76 10.44 -30.04 -23.48
C GLU A 76 9.06 -30.70 -23.43
N SER A 77 8.32 -30.40 -22.37
CA SER A 77 6.91 -30.76 -22.26
C SER A 77 6.18 -29.59 -21.61
N ASN A 78 5.72 -28.68 -22.48
CA ASN A 78 4.50 -27.89 -22.33
C ASN A 78 3.99 -27.74 -20.90
N TYR A 79 4.74 -27.04 -20.06
CA TYR A 79 4.16 -26.34 -18.94
C TYR A 79 4.20 -24.88 -19.35
N GLU A 80 3.14 -24.46 -20.06
CA GLU A 80 2.69 -23.08 -19.96
C GLU A 80 2.49 -22.82 -18.46
N ILE A 81 3.56 -22.37 -17.79
CA ILE A 81 3.39 -21.55 -16.61
C ILE A 81 2.53 -20.40 -17.12
N SER A 82 1.28 -20.41 -16.69
CA SER A 82 0.33 -19.34 -16.88
C SER A 82 0.87 -18.08 -16.20
N TYR A 83 1.80 -17.39 -16.86
CA TYR A 83 2.21 -16.02 -16.54
C TYR A 83 1.12 -15.01 -16.91
N LEU A 84 -0.06 -15.48 -17.33
CA LEU A 84 -1.15 -14.68 -17.82
C LEU A 84 -2.16 -14.32 -16.72
N ASP A 85 -1.70 -13.79 -15.57
CA ASP A 85 -2.64 -13.32 -14.54
C ASP A 85 -2.27 -12.01 -13.83
N SER A 86 -1.09 -11.43 -14.11
CA SER A 86 -0.73 -10.11 -13.56
C SER A 86 -0.52 -9.02 -14.61
N SER A 87 -0.62 -9.34 -15.91
CA SER A 87 -0.30 -8.41 -17.00
C SER A 87 -1.46 -8.16 -18.00
N THR A 88 -2.64 -8.75 -17.80
CA THR A 88 -3.78 -8.62 -18.74
C THR A 88 -4.70 -7.44 -18.45
N CYS A 89 -4.57 -6.78 -17.30
CA CYS A 89 -5.32 -5.57 -17.03
C CYS A 89 -4.61 -4.36 -17.65
N SER A 90 -5.05 -3.96 -18.85
CA SER A 90 -4.66 -2.68 -19.44
C SER A 90 -4.90 -1.54 -18.45
N TYR A 91 -3.97 -0.59 -18.35
CA TYR A 91 -4.05 0.55 -17.42
C TYR A 91 -5.40 1.27 -17.46
N ASN A 92 -5.99 1.42 -18.66
CA ASN A 92 -7.29 2.05 -18.84
C ASN A 92 -8.40 1.26 -18.13
N LYS A 93 -8.40 -0.07 -18.24
CA LYS A 93 -9.38 -0.93 -17.57
C LYS A 93 -9.27 -0.84 -16.05
N LEU A 94 -8.05 -0.76 -15.52
CA LEU A 94 -7.83 -0.56 -14.08
C LEU A 94 -8.34 0.82 -13.64
N GLN A 95 -8.07 1.85 -14.43
CA GLN A 95 -8.52 3.22 -14.18
C GLN A 95 -10.05 3.33 -14.17
N ASP A 96 -10.73 2.64 -15.09
CA ASP A 96 -12.19 2.60 -15.17
C ASP A 96 -12.80 1.95 -13.92
N VAL A 97 -12.31 0.75 -13.55
CA VAL A 97 -12.77 0.04 -12.34
C VAL A 97 -12.53 0.89 -11.09
N PHE A 98 -11.38 1.58 -11.01
CA PHE A 98 -11.10 2.48 -9.90
C PHE A 98 -12.08 3.66 -9.83
N CYS A 99 -12.40 4.28 -10.98
CA CYS A 99 -13.36 5.37 -11.06
C CYS A 99 -14.77 4.92 -10.63
N GLU A 100 -15.21 3.74 -11.07
CA GLU A 100 -16.51 3.17 -10.68
C GLU A 100 -16.58 2.90 -9.18
N LEU A 101 -15.56 2.22 -8.63
CA LEU A 101 -15.46 1.94 -7.20
C LEU A 101 -15.46 3.23 -6.37
N TYR A 102 -14.74 4.26 -6.82
CA TYR A 102 -14.71 5.56 -6.16
C TYR A 102 -16.09 6.23 -6.16
N ALA A 103 -16.81 6.18 -7.29
CA ALA A 103 -18.15 6.74 -7.40
C ALA A 103 -19.14 6.01 -6.47
N GLU A 104 -19.04 4.68 -6.37
CA GLU A 104 -19.85 3.87 -5.46
C GLU A 104 -19.53 4.17 -3.99
N ALA A 105 -18.24 4.26 -3.63
CA ALA A 105 -17.83 4.64 -2.28
C ALA A 105 -18.40 6.02 -1.87
N LYS A 106 -18.43 6.98 -2.81
CA LYS A 106 -19.04 8.30 -2.59
C LYS A 106 -20.55 8.20 -2.36
N LYS A 107 -21.26 7.39 -3.14
CA LYS A 107 -22.71 7.13 -2.94
C LYS A 107 -22.97 6.52 -1.56
N MET A 108 -22.18 5.52 -1.17
CA MET A 108 -22.27 4.88 0.15
C MET A 108 -22.02 5.86 1.29
N GLY A 109 -21.03 6.75 1.15
CA GLY A 109 -20.79 7.83 2.11
C GLY A 109 -22.01 8.75 2.31
N ASN A 110 -22.74 9.06 1.24
CA ASN A 110 -23.96 9.88 1.32
C ASN A 110 -25.10 9.13 1.98
N LEU A 111 -25.33 7.86 1.63
CA LEU A 111 -26.35 7.03 2.26
C LEU A 111 -26.09 6.89 3.77
N ASN A 112 -24.84 6.68 4.18
CA ASN A 112 -24.48 6.56 5.60
C ASN A 112 -24.80 7.85 6.38
N LYS A 113 -24.59 9.04 5.79
CA LYS A 113 -25.02 10.31 6.40
C LYS A 113 -26.54 10.37 6.61
N ILE A 114 -27.32 9.92 5.63
CA ILE A 114 -28.79 9.87 5.72
C ILE A 114 -29.23 8.91 6.83
N TYR A 115 -28.68 7.70 6.86
CA TYR A 115 -29.03 6.70 7.87
C TYR A 115 -28.63 7.15 9.28
N LYS A 116 -27.48 7.78 9.45
CA LYS A 116 -27.10 8.42 10.73
C LYS A 116 -28.11 9.48 11.17
N GLY A 117 -28.66 10.26 10.23
CA GLY A 117 -29.74 11.21 10.52
C GLY A 117 -31.01 10.52 11.00
N LYS A 118 -31.47 9.49 10.28
CA LYS A 118 -32.65 8.69 10.66
C LYS A 118 -32.51 8.01 12.02
N ILE A 119 -31.32 7.50 12.34
CA ILE A 119 -31.04 6.89 13.64
C ILE A 119 -31.25 7.92 14.76
N LYS A 120 -30.68 9.12 14.64
CA LYS A 120 -30.87 10.20 15.62
C LYS A 120 -32.35 10.58 15.78
N GLU A 121 -33.09 10.66 14.68
CA GLU A 121 -34.53 10.96 14.72
C GLU A 121 -35.31 9.88 15.48
N LEU A 122 -35.02 8.61 15.21
CA LEU A 122 -35.66 7.49 15.89
C LEU A 122 -35.29 7.44 17.37
N GLU A 123 -34.04 7.68 17.74
CA GLU A 123 -33.60 7.80 19.13
C GLU A 123 -34.38 8.90 19.87
N LEU A 124 -34.59 10.06 19.24
CA LEU A 124 -35.41 11.13 19.79
C LEU A 124 -36.86 10.68 20.00
N LYS A 125 -37.48 10.03 19.01
CA LYS A 125 -38.86 9.50 19.13
C LYS A 125 -38.98 8.48 20.25
N VAL A 126 -38.03 7.55 20.36
CA VAL A 126 -38.01 6.55 21.44
C VAL A 126 -37.92 7.24 22.80
N SER A 127 -37.05 8.25 22.95
CA SER A 127 -36.92 9.01 24.20
C SER A 127 -38.21 9.74 24.58
N PHE A 128 -38.92 10.31 23.59
CA PHE A 128 -40.19 10.99 23.79
C PHE A 128 -41.29 10.03 24.26
N PHE A 129 -41.44 8.88 23.59
CA PHE A 129 -42.44 7.88 23.99
C PHE A 129 -42.14 7.28 25.37
N ARG A 130 -40.87 7.07 25.71
CA ARG A 130 -40.47 6.62 27.04
C ARG A 130 -40.89 7.60 28.13
N LYS A 131 -40.66 8.90 27.93
CA LYS A 131 -41.12 9.95 28.84
C LYS A 131 -42.64 9.95 28.96
N ARG A 132 -43.35 9.92 27.83
CA ARG A 132 -44.81 9.94 27.78
C ARG A 132 -45.41 8.76 28.56
N LYS A 133 -44.92 7.53 28.37
CA LYS A 133 -45.37 6.37 29.17
C LYS A 133 -45.17 6.59 30.67
N GLY A 134 -44.03 7.16 31.09
CA GLY A 134 -43.78 7.47 32.50
C GLY A 134 -44.78 8.46 33.11
N TYR A 135 -45.28 9.43 32.33
CA TYR A 135 -46.30 10.37 32.81
C TYR A 135 -47.69 9.75 33.00
N PHE A 136 -48.03 8.69 32.26
CA PHE A 136 -49.34 8.02 32.37
C PHE A 136 -49.35 6.83 33.33
N SER A 137 -48.21 6.49 33.93
CA SER A 137 -48.07 5.39 34.91
C SER A 137 -47.96 5.86 36.36
N ASN A 138 -48.05 7.17 36.61
CA ASN A 138 -48.18 7.80 37.93
C ASN A 138 -49.59 8.38 38.09
#